data_AF-A0ABD1CRU4-F1
#
_entry.id   AF-A0ABD1CRU4-F1
#
_cell.length_a   1.000
_cell.length_b   1.000
_cell.length_c   1.000
_cell.angle_alpha   90.00
_cell.angle_beta   90.00
_cell.angle_gamma   90.00
#
_symmetry.space_group_name_H-M   'P 1'
#
loop_
_entity.id
_entity.type
_entity.pdbx_description
1 polymer ?
#
loop_
_entity_poly.entity_id
_entity_poly.type
_entity_poly.pdbx_seq_one_letter_code
_entity_poly.pdbx_strand_id
1 'polypeptide(L)'
;MTHFGRKLTIFIAIIRIVDAVNVPYSLEDYVVSVIKHLTSVDTADPSVVFYDLSPRNPFQGGILGKVLRDPLLENVGRSVISCGEAMNRTEHLPTKPSLILLQGDIFFCFNRLLRHLQAFSSSTKVLILVSSKEEELMYVRVTISLRFFNVVVITVRASYDNVRHFPNPTHLFVDKRFVNLQGVPITVTERSQRYGCGQFSIVLLESTASRLNTTGQALQHHCSDSGSFCYEEFMVDNDVDFDCTLYTMRATTESLFETLAAAMTSSEVVLVPRSPLILLQLFVIPFDWTVWLILSVLIGILEIIHLMYSSTFRNDPLLFVVCGFEEHDLHKTSRREKLILLSMVVLMFFITNAYSTKLIAMLINRPPSHPIRTLQDLVESGIKIKSNAQVHSYLSKHHILGNLTVLSNETVINMDMVHAHVVVRETAVGVLPMYYDHEHRLFRYHILDQTLNMVIYKFRLGRRSRLLEAFQFVCTALIEAGIEDYWRSTKFGNFVQLEATHNEIDEMLHFADLRLAWIALLGGMVASGAVFGLEVCLNKIICGSFSIIPLGRRRY
;
A
#
# COMPACT_ATOMS: atom_id res chain seq x y z
N MET A 1 -41.51 4.19 -9.56
CA MET A 1 -41.70 5.33 -10.49
C MET A 1 -40.64 6.43 -10.32
N THR A 2 -40.46 6.99 -9.12
CA THR A 2 -39.45 8.04 -8.80
C THR A 2 -38.07 7.84 -9.46
N HIS A 3 -37.51 6.62 -9.39
CA HIS A 3 -36.18 6.30 -9.93
C HIS A 3 -36.04 6.47 -11.45
N PHE A 4 -37.13 6.30 -12.21
CA PHE A 4 -37.15 6.51 -13.66
C PHE A 4 -37.21 8.02 -13.99
N GLY A 5 -37.91 8.81 -13.17
CA GLY A 5 -37.90 10.27 -13.25
C GLY A 5 -36.50 10.85 -13.11
N ARG A 6 -35.76 10.47 -12.06
CA ARG A 6 -34.34 10.90 -11.85
C ARG A 6 -33.48 10.60 -13.09
N LYS A 7 -33.56 9.40 -13.65
CA LYS A 7 -32.83 9.01 -14.87
C LYS A 7 -33.24 9.87 -16.09
N LEU A 8 -34.52 10.22 -16.23
CA LEU A 8 -35.01 11.01 -17.36
C LEU A 8 -34.61 12.49 -17.29
N THR A 9 -34.78 13.16 -16.13
CA THR A 9 -34.53 14.61 -16.00
C THR A 9 -33.06 14.99 -16.22
N ILE A 10 -32.11 14.18 -15.69
CA ILE A 10 -30.66 14.42 -15.82
C ILE A 10 -30.19 14.17 -17.28
N PHE A 11 -30.89 13.33 -18.05
CA PHE A 11 -30.54 13.05 -19.44
C PHE A 11 -31.12 14.05 -20.43
N ILE A 12 -32.39 14.45 -20.26
CA ILE A 12 -33.03 15.47 -21.11
C ILE A 12 -32.29 16.82 -21.03
N ALA A 13 -31.67 17.14 -19.90
CA ALA A 13 -30.94 18.40 -19.69
C ALA A 13 -29.73 18.66 -20.62
N ILE A 14 -29.24 17.65 -21.37
CA ILE A 14 -27.99 17.78 -22.16
C ILE A 14 -28.14 17.31 -23.62
N ILE A 15 -29.17 16.51 -23.98
CA ILE A 15 -29.40 16.15 -25.39
C ILE A 15 -29.96 17.38 -26.13
N ARG A 16 -29.09 18.04 -26.91
CA ARG A 16 -29.46 19.18 -27.74
C ARG A 16 -29.95 18.68 -29.09
N ILE A 17 -31.28 18.53 -29.19
CA ILE A 17 -31.97 18.48 -30.48
C ILE A 17 -31.88 19.90 -31.07
N VAL A 18 -31.07 20.05 -32.11
CA VAL A 18 -30.95 21.30 -32.86
C VAL A 18 -31.85 21.14 -34.09
N ASP A 19 -33.10 21.60 -33.98
CA ASP A 19 -33.98 21.74 -35.14
C ASP A 19 -33.27 22.65 -36.16
N ALA A 20 -32.87 22.07 -37.30
CA ALA A 20 -31.80 22.59 -38.16
C ALA A 20 -32.27 23.76 -39.05
N VAL A 21 -31.56 24.90 -38.99
CA VAL A 21 -32.15 26.24 -39.24
C VAL A 21 -30.98 27.17 -39.81
N ASN A 22 -31.24 28.16 -40.70
CA ASN A 22 -30.35 28.88 -41.67
C ASN A 22 -29.08 29.53 -41.13
N VAL A 23 -27.98 29.27 -41.83
CA VAL A 23 -26.88 30.22 -42.06
C VAL A 23 -26.49 30.04 -43.54
N PRO A 24 -25.91 31.02 -44.26
CA PRO A 24 -25.42 30.83 -45.65
C PRO A 24 -24.31 29.78 -45.86
N TYR A 25 -24.06 28.90 -44.90
CA TYR A 25 -23.14 27.77 -44.99
C TYR A 25 -23.90 26.49 -45.35
N SER A 26 -23.29 25.61 -46.13
CA SER A 26 -23.81 24.26 -46.25
C SER A 26 -23.66 23.51 -44.92
N LEU A 27 -24.46 22.46 -44.73
CA LEU A 27 -24.29 21.56 -43.58
C LEU A 27 -22.90 20.89 -43.57
N GLU A 28 -22.27 20.76 -44.74
CA GLU A 28 -20.91 20.24 -44.91
C GLU A 28 -19.90 21.23 -44.30
N ASP A 29 -19.94 22.51 -44.71
CA ASP A 29 -19.11 23.59 -44.13
C ASP A 29 -19.33 23.73 -42.62
N TYR A 30 -20.57 23.61 -42.16
CA TYR A 30 -20.91 23.70 -40.74
C TYR A 30 -20.29 22.56 -39.93
N VAL A 31 -20.38 21.30 -40.41
CA VAL A 31 -19.76 20.15 -39.75
C VAL A 31 -18.23 20.25 -39.77
N VAL A 32 -17.63 20.74 -40.87
CA VAL A 32 -16.18 21.03 -40.94
C VAL A 32 -15.80 22.12 -39.92
N SER A 33 -16.60 23.17 -39.77
CA SER A 33 -16.40 24.23 -38.77
C SER A 33 -16.50 23.70 -37.34
N VAL A 34 -17.46 22.82 -37.05
CA VAL A 34 -17.59 22.13 -35.76
C VAL A 34 -16.37 21.27 -35.45
N ILE A 35 -15.92 20.45 -36.40
CA ILE A 35 -14.70 19.64 -36.23
C ILE A 35 -13.52 20.57 -35.96
N LYS A 36 -13.26 21.53 -36.86
CA LYS A 36 -12.14 22.46 -36.76
C LYS A 36 -12.09 23.22 -35.44
N HIS A 37 -13.25 23.62 -34.91
CA HIS A 37 -13.34 24.25 -33.60
C HIS A 37 -12.95 23.28 -32.48
N LEU A 38 -13.54 22.07 -32.43
CA LEU A 38 -13.20 21.07 -31.41
C LEU A 38 -11.71 20.70 -31.44
N THR A 39 -11.13 20.54 -32.64
CA THR A 39 -9.70 20.26 -32.81
C THR A 39 -8.77 21.44 -32.48
N SER A 40 -9.32 22.64 -32.25
CA SER A 40 -8.58 23.81 -31.73
C SER A 40 -8.71 24.00 -30.22
N VAL A 41 -9.60 23.25 -29.55
CA VAL A 41 -9.87 23.35 -28.10
C VAL A 41 -9.36 22.13 -27.33
N ASP A 42 -9.49 20.92 -27.91
CA ASP A 42 -8.89 19.72 -27.35
C ASP A 42 -7.36 19.78 -27.51
N THR A 43 -6.62 19.74 -26.40
CA THR A 43 -5.14 19.90 -26.36
C THR A 43 -4.36 18.61 -26.58
N ALA A 44 -4.98 17.59 -27.17
CA ALA A 44 -4.41 16.27 -27.45
C ALA A 44 -4.70 15.92 -28.92
N ASP A 45 -3.95 14.96 -29.48
CA ASP A 45 -4.02 14.60 -30.91
C ASP A 45 -5.48 14.41 -31.38
N PRO A 46 -6.00 15.35 -32.19
CA PRO A 46 -7.43 15.45 -32.42
C PRO A 46 -7.90 14.30 -33.31
N SER A 47 -8.75 13.43 -32.75
CA SER A 47 -9.25 12.24 -33.42
C SER A 47 -10.77 12.27 -33.58
N VAL A 48 -11.24 12.04 -34.81
CA VAL A 48 -12.66 12.02 -35.17
C VAL A 48 -13.02 10.66 -35.76
N VAL A 49 -14.09 10.06 -35.25
CA VAL A 49 -14.60 8.77 -35.72
C VAL A 49 -15.87 8.99 -36.56
N PHE A 50 -15.77 8.70 -37.85
CA PHE A 50 -16.83 8.85 -38.84
C PHE A 50 -17.55 7.52 -39.05
N TYR A 51 -18.85 7.48 -38.79
CA TYR A 51 -19.72 6.34 -39.03
C TYR A 51 -20.73 6.66 -40.13
N ASP A 52 -20.58 6.02 -41.30
CA ASP A 52 -21.62 6.01 -42.33
C ASP A 52 -22.32 4.64 -42.33
N LEU A 53 -23.57 4.63 -41.90
CA LEU A 53 -24.40 3.43 -41.81
C LEU A 53 -25.24 3.21 -43.08
N SER A 54 -25.04 4.02 -44.12
CA SER A 54 -25.74 3.88 -45.41
C SER A 54 -25.48 2.49 -46.02
N PRO A 55 -26.52 1.68 -46.30
CA PRO A 55 -26.35 0.29 -46.78
C PRO A 55 -25.88 0.18 -48.24
N ARG A 56 -25.71 1.30 -48.94
CA ARG A 56 -25.21 1.38 -50.32
C ARG A 56 -24.23 2.55 -50.43
N ASN A 57 -23.05 2.27 -50.98
CA ASN A 57 -22.00 3.23 -51.33
C ASN A 57 -21.66 4.27 -50.21
N PRO A 58 -21.32 3.81 -48.98
CA PRO A 58 -20.94 4.70 -47.88
C PRO A 58 -19.78 5.63 -48.27
N PHE A 59 -19.83 6.88 -47.82
CA PHE A 59 -18.89 7.97 -48.12
C PHE A 59 -18.77 8.37 -49.63
N GLN A 60 -19.58 7.83 -50.54
CA GLN A 60 -19.50 8.14 -51.98
C GLN A 60 -20.48 9.22 -52.48
N GLY A 61 -21.30 9.81 -51.62
CA GLY A 61 -22.22 10.89 -52.01
C GLY A 61 -22.92 11.65 -50.87
N GLY A 62 -23.02 11.06 -49.68
CA GLY A 62 -23.56 11.74 -48.50
C GLY A 62 -22.63 12.82 -47.93
N ILE A 63 -23.15 13.61 -46.99
CA ILE A 63 -22.47 14.71 -46.28
C ILE A 63 -21.12 14.25 -45.71
N LEU A 64 -21.07 13.12 -45.00
CA LEU A 64 -19.80 12.57 -44.48
C LEU A 64 -18.77 12.33 -45.57
N GLY A 65 -19.20 11.89 -46.75
CA GLY A 65 -18.34 11.61 -47.90
C GLY A 65 -17.66 12.84 -48.49
N LYS A 66 -18.19 14.05 -48.24
CA LYS A 66 -17.59 15.33 -48.63
C LYS A 66 -16.80 15.97 -47.50
N VAL A 67 -17.34 15.99 -46.27
CA VAL A 67 -16.63 16.43 -45.06
C VAL A 67 -15.30 15.68 -44.93
N LEU A 68 -15.27 14.38 -45.21
CA LEU A 68 -14.06 13.55 -45.20
C LEU A 68 -13.05 13.91 -46.31
N ARG A 69 -13.41 14.71 -47.31
CA ARG A 69 -12.53 15.19 -48.39
C ARG A 69 -12.15 16.67 -48.24
N ASP A 70 -12.61 17.33 -47.18
CA ASP A 70 -12.31 18.74 -46.96
C ASP A 70 -10.82 18.92 -46.57
N PRO A 71 -10.07 19.81 -47.27
CA PRO A 71 -8.64 20.03 -46.99
C PRO A 71 -8.40 20.69 -45.63
N LEU A 72 -9.37 21.41 -45.05
CA LEU A 72 -9.25 22.01 -43.72
C LEU A 72 -9.12 20.96 -42.61
N LEU A 73 -9.42 19.69 -42.90
CA LEU A 73 -9.31 18.57 -41.96
C LEU A 73 -8.07 17.69 -42.20
N GLU A 74 -7.13 18.06 -43.09
CA GLU A 74 -5.93 17.24 -43.42
C GLU A 74 -5.10 16.84 -42.20
N ASN A 75 -4.96 17.73 -41.21
CA ASN A 75 -4.20 17.48 -39.98
C ASN A 75 -5.00 16.78 -38.86
N VAL A 76 -6.26 16.41 -39.09
CA VAL A 76 -7.12 15.76 -38.10
C VAL A 76 -7.06 14.25 -38.25
N GLY A 77 -6.82 13.52 -37.16
CA GLY A 77 -6.82 12.05 -37.16
C GLY A 77 -8.21 11.49 -37.44
N ARG A 78 -8.34 10.59 -38.42
CA ARG A 78 -9.64 10.12 -38.92
C ARG A 78 -9.76 8.60 -38.83
N SER A 79 -10.74 8.11 -38.08
CA SER A 79 -11.17 6.71 -38.13
C SER A 79 -12.47 6.63 -38.94
N VAL A 80 -12.47 5.91 -40.06
CA VAL A 80 -13.60 5.84 -41.00
C VAL A 80 -14.20 4.45 -40.97
N ILE A 81 -15.46 4.34 -40.59
CA ILE A 81 -16.16 3.08 -40.33
C ILE A 81 -17.46 3.05 -41.12
N SER A 82 -17.64 2.02 -41.93
CA SER A 82 -18.87 1.72 -42.65
C SER A 82 -19.60 0.51 -42.05
N CYS A 83 -20.90 0.42 -42.27
CA CYS A 83 -21.67 -0.79 -41.97
C CYS A 83 -21.23 -1.95 -42.89
N GLY A 84 -20.29 -2.80 -42.43
CA GLY A 84 -19.69 -3.86 -43.22
C GLY A 84 -18.62 -4.65 -42.45
N GLU A 85 -17.70 -5.32 -43.16
CA GLU A 85 -16.59 -6.08 -42.54
C GLU A 85 -15.58 -5.21 -41.80
N ALA A 86 -15.40 -3.95 -42.23
CA ALA A 86 -14.57 -2.97 -41.53
C ALA A 86 -15.00 -2.79 -40.06
N MET A 87 -16.30 -2.96 -39.78
CA MET A 87 -16.89 -2.88 -38.44
C MET A 87 -16.60 -4.10 -37.55
N ASN A 88 -15.75 -5.03 -37.98
CA ASN A 88 -15.23 -6.11 -37.12
C ASN A 88 -13.84 -5.76 -36.52
N ARG A 89 -13.19 -4.65 -36.94
CA ARG A 89 -11.85 -4.25 -36.49
C ARG A 89 -11.92 -3.17 -35.40
N THR A 90 -12.14 -3.58 -34.15
CA THR A 90 -12.21 -2.65 -32.99
C THR A 90 -10.85 -2.21 -32.45
N GLU A 91 -9.79 -3.00 -32.70
CA GLU A 91 -8.47 -2.90 -32.03
C GLU A 91 -7.72 -1.57 -32.25
N HIS A 92 -8.09 -0.81 -33.29
CA HIS A 92 -7.39 0.41 -33.72
C HIS A 92 -8.19 1.70 -33.44
N LEU A 93 -9.29 1.61 -32.69
CA LEU A 93 -10.16 2.75 -32.41
C LEU A 93 -9.71 3.50 -31.14
N PRO A 94 -9.62 4.85 -31.16
CA PRO A 94 -9.31 5.62 -29.96
C PRO A 94 -10.41 5.43 -28.90
N THR A 95 -10.05 5.23 -27.64
CA THR A 95 -11.02 5.04 -26.54
C THR A 95 -11.74 6.34 -26.16
N LYS A 96 -11.15 7.50 -26.47
CA LYS A 96 -11.70 8.82 -26.19
C LYS A 96 -11.43 9.80 -27.34
N PRO A 97 -12.12 9.66 -28.50
CA PRO A 97 -12.00 10.60 -29.59
C PRO A 97 -12.64 11.96 -29.22
N SER A 98 -12.16 13.02 -29.87
CA SER A 98 -12.68 14.39 -29.77
C SER A 98 -14.13 14.50 -30.22
N LEU A 99 -14.50 13.77 -31.27
CA LEU A 99 -15.86 13.71 -31.83
C LEU A 99 -16.16 12.33 -32.43
N ILE A 100 -17.35 11.81 -32.16
CA ILE A 100 -18.01 10.77 -32.95
C ILE A 100 -19.04 11.45 -33.86
N LEU A 101 -19.01 11.14 -35.14
CA LEU A 101 -19.92 11.68 -36.14
C LEU A 101 -20.68 10.54 -36.83
N LEU A 102 -22.01 10.51 -36.67
CA LEU A 102 -22.90 9.44 -37.11
C LEU A 102 -23.83 9.94 -38.23
N GLN A 103 -23.92 9.21 -39.35
CA GLN A 103 -24.95 9.41 -40.38
C GLN A 103 -25.53 8.05 -40.83
N GLY A 104 -26.83 8.04 -41.16
CA GLY A 104 -27.51 6.93 -41.84
C GLY A 104 -28.32 6.02 -40.92
N ASP A 105 -28.89 4.97 -41.49
CA ASP A 105 -29.82 4.09 -40.80
C ASP A 105 -29.12 3.10 -39.86
N ILE A 106 -29.45 3.20 -38.57
CA ILE A 106 -28.92 2.37 -37.51
C ILE A 106 -29.36 0.90 -37.57
N PHE A 107 -30.51 0.59 -38.19
CA PHE A 107 -31.08 -0.76 -38.18
C PHE A 107 -30.16 -1.82 -38.81
N PHE A 108 -29.44 -1.48 -39.88
CA PHE A 108 -28.55 -2.42 -40.60
C PHE A 108 -27.37 -2.91 -39.77
N CYS A 109 -26.86 -2.10 -38.83
CA CYS A 109 -25.66 -2.41 -38.04
C CYS A 109 -25.80 -2.26 -36.52
N PHE A 110 -27.02 -2.10 -36.00
CA PHE A 110 -27.33 -1.80 -34.59
C PHE A 110 -26.48 -2.59 -33.58
N ASN A 111 -26.46 -3.92 -33.69
CA ASN A 111 -25.74 -4.81 -32.76
C ASN A 111 -24.20 -4.74 -32.83
N ARG A 112 -23.63 -4.19 -33.91
CA ARG A 112 -22.18 -3.90 -34.04
C ARG A 112 -21.87 -2.50 -33.54
N LEU A 113 -22.67 -1.51 -33.97
CA LEU A 113 -22.55 -0.12 -33.53
C LEU A 113 -22.67 0.00 -32.00
N LEU A 114 -23.61 -0.71 -31.38
CA LEU A 114 -23.80 -0.69 -29.93
C LEU A 114 -22.52 -1.10 -29.18
N ARG A 115 -21.78 -2.12 -29.67
CA ARG A 115 -20.50 -2.56 -29.07
C ARG A 115 -19.39 -1.52 -29.25
N HIS A 116 -19.30 -0.91 -30.44
CA HIS A 116 -18.33 0.14 -30.70
C HIS A 116 -18.57 1.37 -29.82
N LEU A 117 -19.82 1.83 -29.73
CA LEU A 117 -20.22 2.96 -28.91
C LEU A 117 -20.11 2.66 -27.39
N GLN A 118 -20.14 1.38 -26.98
CA GLN A 118 -19.80 0.95 -25.62
C GLN A 118 -18.30 1.04 -25.29
N ALA A 119 -17.41 1.02 -26.29
CA ALA A 119 -15.96 1.09 -26.10
C ALA A 119 -15.43 2.54 -25.97
N PHE A 120 -16.15 3.54 -26.51
CA PHE A 120 -15.80 4.95 -26.35
C PHE A 120 -16.26 5.52 -25.00
N SER A 121 -15.50 6.45 -24.41
CA SER A 121 -15.89 7.22 -23.21
C SER A 121 -17.32 7.79 -23.30
N SER A 122 -18.06 7.85 -22.19
CA SER A 122 -19.34 8.58 -22.10
C SER A 122 -19.19 10.09 -22.33
N SER A 123 -17.99 10.63 -22.08
CA SER A 123 -17.66 12.06 -22.23
C SER A 123 -17.32 12.50 -23.64
N THR A 124 -17.06 11.55 -24.55
CA THR A 124 -16.84 11.84 -25.96
C THR A 124 -18.04 12.58 -26.54
N LYS A 125 -17.74 13.62 -27.31
CA LYS A 125 -18.73 14.46 -27.99
C LYS A 125 -19.33 13.66 -29.15
N VAL A 126 -20.65 13.65 -29.29
CA VAL A 126 -21.37 12.86 -30.32
C VAL A 126 -22.26 13.80 -31.14
N LEU A 127 -22.01 13.88 -32.44
CA LEU A 127 -22.84 14.58 -33.41
C LEU A 127 -23.54 13.56 -34.32
N ILE A 128 -24.86 13.68 -34.45
CA ILE A 128 -25.70 12.73 -35.19
C ILE A 128 -26.47 13.48 -36.28
N LEU A 129 -26.33 13.03 -37.52
CA LEU A 129 -26.98 13.56 -38.71
C LEU A 129 -28.09 12.58 -39.12
N VAL A 130 -29.35 12.93 -38.83
CA VAL A 130 -30.52 12.07 -39.06
C VAL A 130 -31.40 12.64 -40.17
N SER A 131 -31.98 11.80 -41.02
CA SER A 131 -32.85 12.23 -42.13
C SER A 131 -34.34 12.26 -41.73
N SER A 132 -34.72 11.50 -40.70
CA SER A 132 -36.09 11.37 -40.21
C SER A 132 -36.20 11.52 -38.68
N LYS A 133 -37.42 11.81 -38.20
CA LYS A 133 -37.72 11.82 -36.75
C LYS A 133 -37.72 10.43 -36.11
N GLU A 134 -37.82 9.38 -36.91
CA GLU A 134 -37.79 7.99 -36.43
C GLU A 134 -36.34 7.56 -36.14
N GLU A 135 -35.40 7.92 -37.03
CA GLU A 135 -33.96 7.86 -36.76
C GLU A 135 -33.60 8.69 -35.52
N GLU A 136 -34.06 9.95 -35.44
CA GLU A 136 -33.84 10.87 -34.31
C GLU A 136 -34.18 10.20 -32.97
N LEU A 137 -35.39 9.65 -32.85
CA LEU A 137 -35.86 8.95 -31.65
C LEU A 137 -35.03 7.70 -31.32
N MET A 138 -34.59 6.95 -32.34
CA MET A 138 -33.80 5.73 -32.14
C MET A 138 -32.35 6.05 -31.72
N TYR A 139 -31.71 7.07 -32.31
CA TYR A 139 -30.40 7.56 -31.88
C TYR A 139 -30.43 8.16 -30.47
N VAL A 140 -31.48 8.89 -30.11
CA VAL A 140 -31.71 9.38 -28.74
C VAL A 140 -31.84 8.21 -27.76
N ARG A 141 -32.65 7.18 -28.08
CA ARG A 141 -32.77 5.97 -27.24
C ARG A 141 -31.43 5.24 -27.05
N VAL A 142 -30.64 5.08 -28.11
CA VAL A 142 -29.32 4.43 -28.05
C VAL A 142 -28.34 5.24 -27.21
N THR A 143 -28.23 6.55 -27.44
CA THR A 143 -27.26 7.39 -26.71
C THR A 143 -27.60 7.56 -25.23
N ILE A 144 -28.89 7.63 -24.86
CA ILE A 144 -29.35 7.54 -23.46
C ILE A 144 -28.93 6.21 -22.85
N SER A 145 -29.22 5.09 -23.54
CA SER A 145 -28.88 3.73 -23.07
C SER A 145 -27.36 3.53 -22.89
N LEU A 146 -26.56 4.23 -23.69
CA LEU A 146 -25.10 4.23 -23.63
C LEU A 146 -24.49 5.36 -22.76
N ARG A 147 -25.32 6.07 -21.98
CA ARG A 147 -24.92 7.09 -21.01
C ARG A 147 -24.11 8.29 -21.55
N PHE A 148 -24.07 8.49 -22.87
CA PHE A 148 -23.44 9.69 -23.43
C PHE A 148 -24.12 10.96 -22.87
N PHE A 149 -23.35 12.03 -22.71
CA PHE A 149 -23.86 13.32 -22.23
C PHE A 149 -23.75 14.45 -23.24
N ASN A 150 -22.62 14.56 -23.94
CA ASN A 150 -22.44 15.54 -25.01
C ASN A 150 -23.01 15.02 -26.34
N VAL A 151 -24.34 14.89 -26.42
CA VAL A 151 -25.05 14.41 -27.62
C VAL A 151 -25.81 15.55 -28.29
N VAL A 152 -25.53 15.73 -29.58
CA VAL A 152 -26.17 16.72 -30.45
C VAL A 152 -26.76 15.99 -31.64
N VAL A 153 -28.04 16.27 -31.94
CA VAL A 153 -28.74 15.69 -33.09
C VAL A 153 -29.19 16.81 -34.02
N ILE A 154 -28.84 16.69 -35.31
CA ILE A 154 -29.18 17.61 -36.38
C ILE A 154 -30.05 16.87 -37.41
N THR A 155 -31.29 17.31 -37.56
CA THR A 155 -32.29 16.67 -38.43
C THR A 155 -32.24 17.27 -39.84
N VAL A 156 -31.60 16.53 -40.75
CA VAL A 156 -31.33 16.87 -42.15
C VAL A 156 -32.57 16.65 -43.02
N ARG A 157 -33.49 17.62 -43.02
CA ARG A 157 -34.70 17.54 -43.85
C ARG A 157 -34.36 17.83 -45.32
N ALA A 158 -34.80 16.95 -46.22
CA ALA A 158 -34.58 17.09 -47.68
C ALA A 158 -35.40 18.22 -48.36
N SER A 159 -36.12 19.04 -47.60
CA SER A 159 -36.87 20.20 -48.10
C SER A 159 -36.03 21.46 -47.92
N TYR A 160 -35.36 21.89 -49.00
CA TYR A 160 -34.27 22.86 -48.98
C TYR A 160 -34.64 24.29 -48.51
N ASP A 161 -35.91 24.67 -48.48
CA ASP A 161 -36.30 26.10 -48.46
C ASP A 161 -36.58 26.75 -47.08
N ASN A 162 -36.78 26.01 -45.98
CA ASN A 162 -37.33 26.60 -44.74
C ASN A 162 -36.68 26.15 -43.43
N VAL A 163 -35.63 26.89 -43.10
CA VAL A 163 -34.55 26.63 -42.14
C VAL A 163 -34.20 28.08 -41.64
N ARG A 164 -33.98 28.42 -40.34
CA ARG A 164 -33.77 29.85 -39.87
C ARG A 164 -32.52 30.36 -39.00
N HIS A 165 -31.72 29.54 -38.27
CA HIS A 165 -30.41 29.79 -37.57
C HIS A 165 -29.65 28.48 -37.14
N PHE A 166 -28.35 28.26 -37.47
CA PHE A 166 -27.53 27.17 -36.86
C PHE A 166 -26.73 27.74 -35.67
N PRO A 167 -26.66 27.06 -34.50
CA PRO A 167 -25.91 27.55 -33.35
C PRO A 167 -24.40 27.55 -33.62
N ASN A 168 -23.68 28.54 -33.09
CA ASN A 168 -22.22 28.64 -33.19
C ASN A 168 -21.55 27.34 -32.67
N PRO A 169 -20.56 26.76 -33.39
CA PRO A 169 -19.75 25.63 -32.90
C PRO A 169 -19.28 25.74 -31.44
N THR A 170 -18.93 26.94 -30.97
CA THR A 170 -18.50 27.22 -29.58
C THR A 170 -19.59 27.02 -28.53
N HIS A 171 -20.84 26.82 -28.96
CA HIS A 171 -22.01 26.61 -28.11
C HIS A 171 -22.75 25.31 -28.45
N LEU A 172 -22.27 24.54 -29.42
CA LEU A 172 -22.92 23.31 -29.86
C LEU A 172 -22.82 22.23 -28.78
N PHE A 173 -21.58 21.96 -28.36
CA PHE A 173 -21.27 21.13 -27.19
C PHE A 173 -21.10 22.03 -25.96
N VAL A 174 -21.52 21.55 -24.80
CA VAL A 174 -21.35 22.29 -23.55
C VAL A 174 -19.95 21.99 -23.02
N ASP A 175 -18.97 22.84 -23.35
CA ASP A 175 -17.55 22.71 -22.92
C ASP A 175 -17.32 22.97 -21.41
N LYS A 176 -18.33 22.69 -20.59
CA LYS A 176 -18.20 22.62 -19.15
C LYS A 176 -17.70 21.22 -18.79
N ARG A 177 -16.37 21.10 -18.65
CA ARG A 177 -15.68 19.95 -18.02
C ARG A 177 -16.27 19.55 -16.65
N PHE A 178 -17.04 20.46 -16.03
CA PHE A 178 -17.79 20.28 -14.79
C PHE A 178 -19.27 20.61 -15.04
N VAL A 179 -20.12 19.58 -15.19
CA VAL A 179 -21.57 19.76 -15.36
C VAL A 179 -22.17 20.21 -14.03
N ASN A 180 -22.74 21.42 -13.98
CA ASN A 180 -23.51 21.87 -12.82
C ASN A 180 -24.75 20.96 -12.70
N LEU A 181 -24.84 20.15 -11.63
CA LEU A 181 -25.92 19.19 -11.42
C LEU A 181 -27.20 19.82 -10.83
N GLN A 182 -27.22 21.15 -10.62
CA GLN A 182 -28.38 21.92 -10.18
C GLN A 182 -29.02 21.37 -8.87
N GLY A 183 -28.18 20.94 -7.93
CA GLY A 183 -28.63 20.34 -6.67
C GLY A 183 -29.08 18.88 -6.73
N VAL A 184 -28.99 18.19 -7.89
CA VAL A 184 -29.22 16.74 -7.98
C VAL A 184 -28.05 16.00 -7.30
N PRO A 185 -28.28 15.27 -6.19
CA PRO A 185 -27.20 14.80 -5.33
C PRO A 185 -26.47 13.60 -5.91
N ILE A 186 -25.14 13.60 -5.76
CA ILE A 186 -24.25 12.48 -6.10
C ILE A 186 -24.57 11.33 -5.14
N THR A 187 -25.01 10.19 -5.66
CA THR A 187 -25.27 9.00 -4.83
C THR A 187 -23.96 8.28 -4.51
N VAL A 188 -23.78 7.97 -3.23
CA VAL A 188 -22.53 7.42 -2.71
C VAL A 188 -22.81 6.22 -1.83
N THR A 189 -21.96 5.21 -1.91
CA THR A 189 -21.95 4.11 -0.95
C THR A 189 -20.52 3.77 -0.53
N GLU A 190 -20.39 2.95 0.49
CA GLU A 190 -19.15 2.41 1.01
C GLU A 190 -19.33 0.90 1.17
N ARG A 191 -18.25 0.11 1.05
CA ARG A 191 -18.36 -1.36 1.09
C ARG A 191 -18.46 -1.96 2.48
N SER A 192 -17.95 -1.29 3.51
CA SER A 192 -17.96 -1.79 4.88
C SER A 192 -18.44 -0.73 5.86
N GLN A 193 -19.70 -0.90 6.29
CA GLN A 193 -20.49 0.01 7.11
C GLN A 193 -19.93 0.24 8.53
N ARG A 194 -18.83 -0.45 8.88
CA ARG A 194 -18.16 -0.32 10.18
C ARG A 194 -17.19 0.85 10.24
N TYR A 195 -16.72 1.33 9.08
CA TYR A 195 -15.57 2.24 9.00
C TYR A 195 -15.89 3.61 8.40
N GLY A 196 -17.00 3.75 7.68
CA GLY A 196 -17.34 4.99 6.98
C GLY A 196 -16.53 5.19 5.69
N CYS A 197 -16.99 6.11 4.85
CA CYS A 197 -16.15 6.81 3.88
C CYS A 197 -14.87 7.32 4.57
N GLY A 198 -13.70 6.96 4.03
CA GLY A 198 -12.44 7.50 4.55
C GLY A 198 -12.35 9.02 4.39
N GLN A 199 -11.69 9.72 5.33
CA GLN A 199 -11.61 11.19 5.35
C GLN A 199 -11.22 11.81 4.00
N PHE A 200 -10.27 11.20 3.27
CA PHE A 200 -9.90 11.65 1.92
C PHE A 200 -11.04 11.46 0.90
N SER A 201 -11.76 10.33 0.94
CA SER A 201 -12.96 10.09 0.12
C SER A 201 -14.09 11.10 0.42
N ILE A 202 -14.26 11.50 1.68
CA ILE A 202 -15.20 12.55 2.08
C ILE A 202 -14.79 13.91 1.50
N VAL A 203 -13.55 14.35 1.72
CA VAL A 203 -13.04 15.63 1.19
C VAL A 203 -13.06 15.66 -0.34
N LEU A 204 -12.77 14.55 -1.01
CA LEU A 204 -12.92 14.38 -2.46
C LEU A 204 -14.39 14.55 -2.89
N LEU A 205 -15.33 13.85 -2.25
CA LEU A 205 -16.76 13.97 -2.52
C LEU A 205 -17.27 15.40 -2.31
N GLU A 206 -16.96 16.03 -1.19
CA GLU A 206 -17.41 17.39 -0.85
C GLU A 206 -16.84 18.43 -1.81
N SER A 207 -15.54 18.31 -2.15
CA SER A 207 -14.87 19.20 -3.11
C SER A 207 -15.44 19.05 -4.52
N THR A 208 -15.72 17.83 -4.96
CA THR A 208 -16.37 17.55 -6.26
C THR A 208 -17.83 18.01 -6.26
N ALA A 209 -18.60 17.76 -5.19
CA ALA A 209 -19.99 18.18 -5.06
C ALA A 209 -20.13 19.72 -5.06
N SER A 210 -19.28 20.41 -4.29
CA SER A 210 -19.18 21.87 -4.29
C SER A 210 -18.87 22.43 -5.69
N ARG A 211 -17.86 21.86 -6.38
CA ARG A 211 -17.49 22.26 -7.74
C ARG A 211 -18.59 22.01 -8.79
N LEU A 212 -19.43 21.00 -8.57
CA LEU A 212 -20.58 20.66 -9.43
C LEU A 212 -21.90 21.32 -8.96
N ASN A 213 -21.87 22.17 -7.92
CA ASN A 213 -23.03 22.85 -7.34
C ASN A 213 -24.13 21.85 -6.92
N THR A 214 -23.76 20.92 -6.05
CA THR A 214 -24.61 19.85 -5.52
C THR A 214 -24.14 19.35 -4.15
N THR A 215 -24.78 18.30 -3.63
CA THR A 215 -24.43 17.60 -2.38
C THR A 215 -24.18 16.10 -2.63
N GLY A 216 -23.56 15.42 -1.67
CA GLY A 216 -23.56 13.95 -1.63
C GLY A 216 -24.83 13.41 -0.97
N GLN A 217 -25.26 12.22 -1.39
CA GLN A 217 -26.32 11.43 -0.74
C GLN A 217 -25.79 10.01 -0.49
N ALA A 218 -25.52 9.70 0.78
CA ALA A 218 -25.14 8.35 1.19
C ALA A 218 -26.34 7.38 1.05
N LEU A 219 -26.07 6.19 0.51
CA LEU A 219 -27.00 5.07 0.39
C LEU A 219 -26.46 3.87 1.15
N GLN A 220 -27.30 3.27 2.01
CA GLN A 220 -26.96 2.11 2.81
C GLN A 220 -27.45 0.81 2.15
N HIS A 221 -26.56 -0.16 1.99
CA HIS A 221 -26.91 -1.53 1.60
C HIS A 221 -27.23 -2.41 2.83
N HIS A 222 -27.55 -3.68 2.62
CA HIS A 222 -27.64 -4.70 3.69
C HIS A 222 -26.75 -5.93 3.42
N CYS A 223 -25.89 -5.87 2.40
CA CYS A 223 -24.94 -6.93 2.07
C CYS A 223 -23.89 -7.15 3.17
N SER A 224 -23.56 -8.42 3.45
CA SER A 224 -22.43 -8.80 4.31
C SER A 224 -21.09 -8.43 3.67
N ASP A 225 -20.11 -8.02 4.50
CA ASP A 225 -18.74 -7.66 4.08
C ASP A 225 -18.07 -8.72 3.16
N SER A 226 -18.47 -9.99 3.32
CA SER A 226 -17.94 -11.14 2.55
C SER A 226 -18.49 -11.30 1.13
N GLY A 227 -19.63 -10.69 0.79
CA GLY A 227 -20.36 -10.96 -0.45
C GLY A 227 -20.22 -9.85 -1.50
N SER A 228 -19.23 -9.95 -2.39
CA SER A 228 -19.02 -8.96 -3.47
C SER A 228 -20.23 -8.82 -4.39
N PHE A 229 -20.90 -9.93 -4.75
CA PHE A 229 -22.00 -9.91 -5.73
C PHE A 229 -23.17 -9.03 -5.28
N CYS A 230 -23.67 -9.20 -4.05
CA CYS A 230 -24.77 -8.40 -3.50
C CYS A 230 -24.44 -6.90 -3.52
N TYR A 231 -23.20 -6.54 -3.18
CA TYR A 231 -22.77 -5.14 -3.16
C TYR A 231 -22.68 -4.55 -4.58
N GLU A 232 -22.15 -5.31 -5.52
CA GLU A 232 -22.04 -4.89 -6.93
C GLU A 232 -23.42 -4.81 -7.61
N GLU A 233 -24.35 -5.71 -7.28
CA GLU A 233 -25.77 -5.67 -7.68
C GLU A 233 -26.49 -4.44 -7.09
N PHE A 234 -26.33 -4.18 -5.78
CA PHE A 234 -26.86 -2.99 -5.11
C PHE A 234 -26.39 -1.68 -5.77
N MET A 235 -25.11 -1.59 -6.13
CA MET A 235 -24.57 -0.41 -6.84
C MET A 235 -25.21 -0.19 -8.21
N VAL A 236 -25.48 -1.27 -8.96
CA VAL A 236 -26.08 -1.19 -10.30
C VAL A 236 -27.56 -0.83 -10.24
N ASP A 237 -28.33 -1.47 -9.34
CA ASP A 237 -29.78 -1.27 -9.23
C ASP A 237 -30.15 0.13 -8.71
N ASN A 238 -29.43 0.62 -7.71
CA ASN A 238 -29.63 1.97 -7.14
C ASN A 238 -28.91 3.07 -7.95
N ASP A 239 -28.20 2.70 -9.01
CA ASP A 239 -27.44 3.60 -9.90
C ASP A 239 -26.43 4.50 -9.17
N VAL A 240 -25.62 3.88 -8.30
CA VAL A 240 -24.66 4.57 -7.43
C VAL A 240 -23.59 5.29 -8.27
N ASP A 241 -23.47 6.60 -8.08
CA ASP A 241 -22.54 7.45 -8.83
C ASP A 241 -21.07 7.21 -8.44
N PHE A 242 -20.76 7.00 -7.15
CA PHE A 242 -19.40 6.87 -6.59
C PHE A 242 -19.31 5.90 -5.38
N ASP A 243 -18.25 5.11 -5.32
CA ASP A 243 -17.87 4.26 -4.17
C ASP A 243 -16.74 4.92 -3.38
N CYS A 244 -16.99 5.23 -2.09
CA CYS A 244 -16.00 5.78 -1.16
C CYS A 244 -14.81 4.85 -0.89
N THR A 245 -14.94 3.55 -1.18
CA THR A 245 -13.97 2.51 -0.86
C THR A 245 -12.72 2.63 -1.74
N LEU A 246 -11.56 2.72 -1.11
CA LEU A 246 -10.27 2.73 -1.79
C LEU A 246 -9.85 1.29 -2.12
N TYR A 247 -9.80 0.94 -3.40
CA TYR A 247 -9.37 -0.38 -3.87
C TYR A 247 -7.94 -0.33 -4.41
N THR A 248 -7.19 -1.43 -4.36
CA THR A 248 -6.00 -1.55 -5.20
C THR A 248 -6.39 -1.80 -6.66
N MET A 249 -5.58 -1.34 -7.62
CA MET A 249 -5.77 -1.58 -9.05
C MET A 249 -5.97 -3.07 -9.40
N ARG A 250 -5.44 -3.99 -8.58
CA ARG A 250 -5.50 -5.45 -8.75
C ARG A 250 -6.89 -6.07 -8.54
N ALA A 251 -7.85 -5.35 -7.95
CA ALA A 251 -9.20 -5.87 -7.74
C ALA A 251 -9.94 -6.06 -9.09
N THR A 252 -10.31 -7.30 -9.41
CA THR A 252 -10.57 -7.79 -10.77
C THR A 252 -11.99 -7.56 -11.33
N THR A 253 -12.97 -7.13 -10.54
CA THR A 253 -14.34 -6.84 -11.04
C THR A 253 -14.44 -5.46 -11.68
N GLU A 254 -13.93 -5.34 -12.91
CA GLU A 254 -13.90 -4.08 -13.68
C GLU A 254 -14.99 -3.97 -14.77
N SER A 255 -15.64 -5.08 -15.15
CA SER A 255 -16.61 -5.10 -16.27
C SER A 255 -17.92 -4.34 -16.01
N LEU A 256 -18.26 -4.09 -14.74
CA LEU A 256 -19.50 -3.45 -14.30
C LEU A 256 -19.32 -2.00 -13.85
N PHE A 257 -18.10 -1.54 -13.59
CA PHE A 257 -17.81 -0.25 -12.96
C PHE A 257 -16.81 0.56 -13.77
N GLU A 258 -16.79 1.87 -13.57
CA GLU A 258 -15.74 2.72 -14.13
C GLU A 258 -14.71 3.05 -13.05
N THR A 259 -13.43 2.95 -13.40
CA THR A 259 -12.34 3.02 -12.41
C THR A 259 -11.65 4.37 -12.47
N LEU A 260 -11.77 5.16 -11.39
CA LEU A 260 -10.92 6.33 -11.19
C LEU A 260 -9.59 5.86 -10.60
N ALA A 261 -8.53 5.83 -11.42
CA ALA A 261 -7.17 5.70 -10.92
C ALA A 261 -6.81 6.94 -10.09
N ALA A 262 -6.50 6.76 -8.82
CA ALA A 262 -5.88 7.81 -8.02
C ALA A 262 -4.37 7.83 -8.30
N ALA A 263 -3.74 9.01 -8.26
CA ALA A 263 -2.27 9.11 -8.30
C ALA A 263 -1.60 8.61 -7.00
N MET A 264 -2.42 8.19 -6.01
CA MET A 264 -1.97 7.58 -4.76
C MET A 264 -1.35 6.20 -5.01
N THR A 265 -0.10 6.03 -4.61
CA THR A 265 0.60 4.74 -4.58
C THR A 265 0.89 4.30 -3.15
N SER A 266 1.08 3.00 -2.98
CA SER A 266 1.64 2.38 -1.77
C SER A 266 2.54 1.20 -2.16
N SER A 267 3.15 0.57 -1.15
CA SER A 267 3.92 -0.66 -1.31
C SER A 267 3.29 -1.83 -0.55
N GLU A 268 3.29 -2.99 -1.17
CA GLU A 268 3.07 -4.26 -0.48
C GLU A 268 4.37 -4.63 0.26
N VAL A 269 4.23 -5.03 1.52
CA VAL A 269 5.32 -5.39 2.43
C VAL A 269 5.05 -6.74 3.08
N VAL A 270 6.11 -7.39 3.55
CA VAL A 270 5.99 -8.56 4.42
C VAL A 270 6.08 -8.11 5.87
N LEU A 271 5.10 -8.45 6.68
CA LEU A 271 5.21 -8.48 8.14
C LEU A 271 5.84 -9.82 8.54
N VAL A 272 6.99 -9.78 9.21
CA VAL A 272 7.74 -10.97 9.66
C VAL A 272 7.70 -11.02 11.19
N PRO A 273 7.46 -12.18 11.83
CA PRO A 273 7.42 -12.27 13.29
C PRO A 273 8.81 -12.13 13.90
N ARG A 274 8.88 -11.54 15.09
CA ARG A 274 10.10 -11.38 15.90
C ARG A 274 10.03 -12.22 17.17
N SER A 275 11.08 -13.00 17.41
CA SER A 275 11.31 -13.65 18.70
C SER A 275 12.27 -12.81 19.55
N PRO A 276 12.01 -12.65 20.86
CA PRO A 276 12.95 -12.01 21.78
C PRO A 276 14.23 -12.86 21.95
N LEU A 277 15.33 -12.21 22.34
CA LEU A 277 16.55 -12.91 22.74
C LEU A 277 16.35 -13.72 24.03
N ILE A 278 17.02 -14.87 24.11
CA ILE A 278 17.12 -15.64 25.36
C ILE A 278 18.05 -14.87 26.32
N LEU A 279 17.64 -14.72 27.59
CA LEU A 279 18.41 -14.00 28.62
C LEU A 279 19.90 -14.35 28.65
N LEU A 280 20.27 -15.63 28.50
CA LEU A 280 21.67 -16.07 28.48
C LEU A 280 22.45 -15.54 27.27
N GLN A 281 21.84 -15.41 26.09
CA GLN A 281 22.47 -14.85 24.91
C GLN A 281 22.80 -13.35 25.11
N LEU A 282 21.92 -12.62 25.82
CA LEU A 282 22.06 -11.19 26.08
C LEU A 282 23.35 -10.83 26.84
N PHE A 283 23.89 -11.75 27.65
CA PHE A 283 25.15 -11.56 28.39
C PHE A 283 26.41 -11.95 27.59
N VAL A 284 26.26 -12.73 26.51
CA VAL A 284 27.38 -13.17 25.65
C VAL A 284 27.57 -12.23 24.45
N ILE A 285 26.46 -11.77 23.83
CA ILE A 285 26.40 -10.86 22.68
C ILE A 285 27.20 -9.52 22.83
N PRO A 286 27.46 -8.95 24.02
CA PRO A 286 28.29 -7.76 24.16
C PRO A 286 29.71 -7.90 23.58
N PHE A 287 30.27 -9.11 23.51
CA PHE A 287 31.57 -9.35 22.86
C PHE A 287 31.55 -10.51 21.88
N ASP A 288 32.30 -10.38 20.80
CA ASP A 288 32.52 -11.47 19.85
C ASP A 288 33.29 -12.62 20.50
N TRP A 289 33.08 -13.85 20.03
CA TRP A 289 33.75 -15.04 20.55
C TRP A 289 35.28 -14.94 20.52
N THR A 290 35.83 -14.20 19.56
CA THR A 290 37.27 -13.86 19.47
C THR A 290 37.75 -13.07 20.69
N VAL A 291 36.98 -12.09 21.17
CA VAL A 291 37.31 -11.28 22.35
C VAL A 291 37.19 -12.11 23.62
N TRP A 292 36.14 -12.93 23.75
CA TRP A 292 36.00 -13.88 24.86
C TRP A 292 37.16 -14.88 24.93
N LEU A 293 37.61 -15.38 23.78
CA LEU A 293 38.77 -16.29 23.70
C LEU A 293 40.07 -15.57 24.05
N ILE A 294 40.31 -14.35 23.53
CA ILE A 294 41.50 -13.56 23.86
C ILE A 294 41.55 -13.24 25.37
N LEU A 295 40.42 -12.86 25.97
CA LEU A 295 40.33 -12.59 27.41
C LEU A 295 40.58 -13.85 28.24
N SER A 296 40.01 -15.00 27.84
CA SER A 296 40.24 -16.29 28.50
C SER A 296 41.69 -16.74 28.41
N VAL A 297 42.34 -16.55 27.25
CA VAL A 297 43.77 -16.84 27.04
C VAL A 297 44.65 -15.89 27.85
N LEU A 298 44.30 -14.60 27.94
CA LEU A 298 45.04 -13.63 28.74
C LEU A 298 45.01 -13.97 30.24
N ILE A 299 43.83 -14.31 30.76
CA ILE A 299 43.66 -14.75 32.15
C ILE A 299 44.42 -16.06 32.41
N GLY A 300 44.33 -17.03 31.49
CA GLY A 300 45.09 -18.28 31.59
C GLY A 300 46.61 -18.08 31.57
N ILE A 301 47.12 -17.16 30.74
CA ILE A 301 48.55 -16.79 30.72
C ILE A 301 48.97 -16.12 32.02
N LEU A 302 48.14 -15.22 32.58
CA LEU A 302 48.40 -14.58 33.88
C LEU A 302 48.52 -15.60 35.00
N GLU A 303 47.63 -16.61 35.05
CA GLU A 303 47.69 -17.66 36.06
C GLU A 303 48.85 -18.64 35.85
N ILE A 304 49.21 -18.97 34.61
CA ILE A 304 50.42 -19.75 34.33
C ILE A 304 51.67 -19.00 34.82
N ILE A 305 51.73 -17.67 34.61
CA ILE A 305 52.82 -16.82 35.14
C ILE A 305 52.81 -16.78 36.67
N HIS A 306 51.63 -16.64 37.30
CA HIS A 306 51.47 -16.64 38.75
C HIS A 306 51.95 -17.96 39.37
N LEU A 307 51.51 -19.10 38.84
CA LEU A 307 51.91 -20.44 39.29
C LEU A 307 53.42 -20.69 39.09
N MET A 308 54.00 -20.25 37.97
CA MET A 308 55.44 -20.40 37.69
C MET A 308 56.33 -19.43 38.49
N TYR A 309 55.81 -18.26 38.91
CA TYR A 309 56.57 -17.19 39.56
C TYR A 309 55.93 -16.71 40.88
N SER A 310 55.36 -17.64 41.64
CA SER A 310 54.77 -17.42 42.98
C SER A 310 55.75 -16.92 44.05
N SER A 311 57.06 -16.93 43.76
CA SER A 311 58.10 -16.26 44.55
C SER A 311 58.27 -14.76 44.22
N THR A 312 57.61 -14.26 43.18
CA THR A 312 57.82 -12.93 42.58
C THR A 312 56.55 -12.11 42.49
N PHE A 313 55.39 -12.76 42.35
CA PHE A 313 54.08 -12.17 42.60
C PHE A 313 53.61 -12.59 44.00
N ARG A 314 53.14 -11.62 44.80
CA ARG A 314 52.70 -11.82 46.19
C ARG A 314 51.21 -11.53 46.41
N ASN A 315 50.57 -10.91 45.42
CA ASN A 315 49.12 -10.85 45.29
C ASN A 315 48.69 -11.72 44.11
N ASP A 316 47.60 -12.46 44.30
CA ASP A 316 46.91 -13.16 43.22
C ASP A 316 46.47 -12.13 42.14
N PRO A 317 46.93 -12.27 40.88
CA PRO A 317 46.63 -11.29 39.84
C PRO A 317 45.19 -11.39 39.35
N LEU A 318 44.53 -12.55 39.43
CA LEU A 318 43.15 -12.74 38.99
C LEU A 318 42.20 -12.13 40.02
N LEU A 319 42.38 -12.44 41.30
CA LEU A 319 41.60 -11.89 42.40
C LEU A 319 41.76 -10.36 42.51
N PHE A 320 42.97 -9.83 42.26
CA PHE A 320 43.21 -8.38 42.26
C PHE A 320 42.61 -7.69 41.02
N VAL A 321 42.82 -8.21 39.80
CA VAL A 321 42.39 -7.54 38.55
C VAL A 321 40.89 -7.71 38.27
N VAL A 322 40.28 -8.84 38.66
CA VAL A 322 38.87 -9.14 38.37
C VAL A 322 37.95 -8.82 39.55
N CYS A 323 38.36 -9.18 40.78
CA CYS A 323 37.53 -8.97 41.98
C CYS A 323 37.91 -7.71 42.78
N GLY A 324 39.01 -7.03 42.44
CA GLY A 324 39.47 -5.84 43.15
C GLY A 324 39.98 -6.10 44.57
N PHE A 325 40.29 -7.36 44.92
CA PHE A 325 40.70 -7.74 46.28
C PHE A 325 42.22 -7.70 46.44
N GLU A 326 42.68 -7.04 47.51
CA GLU A 326 44.11 -6.81 47.78
C GLU A 326 44.54 -7.58 49.04
N GLU A 327 45.29 -8.66 48.86
CA GLU A 327 45.73 -9.53 49.97
C GLU A 327 46.94 -8.94 50.73
N HIS A 328 47.88 -8.31 50.02
CA HIS A 328 49.00 -7.56 50.59
C HIS A 328 49.07 -6.16 49.98
N ASP A 329 49.40 -5.15 50.82
CA ASP A 329 49.55 -3.75 50.39
C ASP A 329 50.36 -3.62 49.08
N LEU A 330 49.72 -3.09 48.05
CA LEU A 330 50.36 -2.73 46.80
C LEU A 330 51.49 -1.75 47.03
N HIS A 331 51.46 -0.92 48.10
CA HIS A 331 52.61 -0.08 48.44
C HIS A 331 53.89 -0.87 48.72
N LYS A 332 53.81 -2.10 49.24
CA LYS A 332 54.95 -2.96 49.64
C LYS A 332 55.45 -3.91 48.53
N THR A 333 54.70 -4.10 47.44
CA THR A 333 55.05 -5.01 46.33
C THR A 333 56.17 -4.49 45.40
N SER A 334 56.71 -5.34 44.53
CA SER A 334 57.86 -4.99 43.69
C SER A 334 57.51 -3.98 42.57
N ARG A 335 58.50 -3.20 42.09
CA ARG A 335 58.27 -2.23 40.99
C ARG A 335 57.81 -2.88 39.67
N ARG A 336 58.13 -4.15 39.43
CA ARG A 336 57.74 -4.88 38.21
C ARG A 336 56.31 -5.40 38.31
N GLU A 337 56.01 -6.05 39.43
CA GLU A 337 54.67 -6.50 39.82
C GLU A 337 53.65 -5.36 39.76
N LYS A 338 53.97 -4.20 40.36
CA LYS A 338 53.19 -2.96 40.25
C LYS A 338 52.87 -2.55 38.82
N LEU A 339 53.85 -2.55 37.92
CA LEU A 339 53.67 -2.12 36.54
C LEU A 339 52.78 -3.09 35.76
N ILE A 340 52.95 -4.40 35.98
CA ILE A 340 52.15 -5.45 35.33
C ILE A 340 50.70 -5.41 35.84
N LEU A 341 50.51 -5.39 37.17
CA LEU A 341 49.17 -5.32 37.78
C LEU A 341 48.45 -4.03 37.39
N LEU A 342 49.11 -2.86 37.43
CA LEU A 342 48.51 -1.60 36.99
C LEU A 342 48.10 -1.64 35.51
N SER A 343 48.93 -2.21 34.63
CA SER A 343 48.58 -2.35 33.21
C SER A 343 47.39 -3.28 32.99
N MET A 344 47.26 -4.34 33.79
CA MET A 344 46.12 -5.27 33.70
C MET A 344 44.84 -4.70 34.32
N VAL A 345 44.93 -3.95 35.43
CA VAL A 345 43.78 -3.20 35.99
C VAL A 345 43.26 -2.18 34.99
N VAL A 346 44.13 -1.40 34.34
CA VAL A 346 43.72 -0.43 33.30
C VAL A 346 43.06 -1.13 32.12
N LEU A 347 43.62 -2.25 31.64
CA LEU A 347 43.02 -3.04 30.56
C LEU A 347 41.65 -3.60 30.94
N MET A 348 41.55 -4.26 32.10
CA MET A 348 40.30 -4.87 32.57
C MET A 348 39.23 -3.82 32.88
N PHE A 349 39.61 -2.63 33.36
CA PHE A 349 38.71 -1.49 33.51
C PHE A 349 38.11 -1.06 32.16
N PHE A 350 38.92 -0.90 31.11
CA PHE A 350 38.40 -0.58 29.77
C PHE A 350 37.48 -1.67 29.23
N ILE A 351 37.84 -2.95 29.36
CA ILE A 351 36.99 -4.08 28.93
C ILE A 351 35.68 -4.12 29.72
N THR A 352 35.72 -3.96 31.04
CA THR A 352 34.54 -3.99 31.92
C THR A 352 33.60 -2.82 31.65
N ASN A 353 34.13 -1.63 31.36
CA ASN A 353 33.33 -0.46 30.99
C ASN A 353 32.71 -0.61 29.60
N ALA A 354 33.43 -1.15 28.62
CA ALA A 354 32.89 -1.44 27.28
C ALA A 354 31.79 -2.51 27.36
N TYR A 355 32.01 -3.56 28.15
CA TYR A 355 31.04 -4.63 28.41
C TYR A 355 29.77 -4.09 29.08
N SER A 356 29.90 -3.40 30.22
CA SER A 356 28.76 -2.87 30.98
C SER A 356 27.96 -1.85 30.19
N THR A 357 28.61 -0.92 29.48
CA THR A 357 27.91 0.04 28.61
C THR A 357 27.09 -0.66 27.53
N LYS A 358 27.66 -1.67 26.85
CA LYS A 358 26.96 -2.40 25.78
C LYS A 358 25.88 -3.34 26.33
N LEU A 359 26.10 -3.96 27.49
CA LEU A 359 25.10 -4.78 28.19
C LEU A 359 23.91 -3.93 28.66
N ILE A 360 24.15 -2.77 29.29
CA ILE A 360 23.10 -1.84 29.73
C ILE A 360 22.31 -1.34 28.51
N ALA A 361 22.97 -0.95 27.42
CA ALA A 361 22.30 -0.55 26.19
C ALA A 361 21.39 -1.67 25.62
N MET A 362 21.81 -2.94 25.71
CA MET A 362 21.03 -4.10 25.29
C MET A 362 19.95 -4.54 26.29
N LEU A 363 20.06 -4.17 27.57
CA LEU A 363 19.02 -4.39 28.58
C LEU A 363 17.89 -3.37 28.44
N ILE A 364 18.22 -2.11 28.11
CA ILE A 364 17.26 -1.05 27.78
C ILE A 364 16.61 -1.35 26.42
N ASN A 365 17.42 -1.47 25.35
CA ASN A 365 16.96 -1.73 23.99
C ASN A 365 17.28 -3.17 23.57
N ARG A 366 16.39 -4.11 23.89
CA ARG A 366 16.59 -5.54 23.64
C ARG A 366 16.60 -5.87 22.13
N PRO A 367 17.70 -6.43 21.58
CA PRO A 367 17.70 -6.89 20.20
C PRO A 367 16.77 -8.09 19.99
N PRO A 368 16.17 -8.26 18.79
CA PRO A 368 15.52 -9.51 18.40
C PRO A 368 16.58 -10.61 18.17
N SER A 369 16.21 -11.88 18.35
CA SER A 369 17.15 -13.01 18.24
C SER A 369 17.76 -13.18 16.84
N HIS A 370 16.95 -12.99 15.79
CA HIS A 370 17.40 -13.01 14.39
C HIS A 370 16.73 -11.88 13.59
N PRO A 371 17.46 -10.84 13.16
CA PRO A 371 16.89 -9.72 12.42
C PRO A 371 16.74 -10.06 10.92
N ILE A 372 15.64 -10.71 10.56
CA ILE A 372 15.26 -10.99 9.16
C ILE A 372 14.94 -9.67 8.44
N ARG A 373 15.85 -9.12 7.64
CA ARG A 373 15.71 -7.82 6.95
C ARG A 373 15.42 -7.95 5.46
N THR A 374 15.98 -8.97 4.82
CA THR A 374 15.82 -9.22 3.38
C THR A 374 14.87 -10.38 3.10
N LEU A 375 14.37 -10.45 1.86
CA LEU A 375 13.58 -11.57 1.39
C LEU A 375 14.38 -12.88 1.34
N GLN A 376 15.70 -12.80 1.20
CA GLN A 376 16.59 -13.96 1.26
C GLN A 376 16.68 -14.50 2.69
N ASP A 377 16.86 -13.63 3.69
CA ASP A 377 16.85 -13.98 5.11
C ASP A 377 15.53 -14.71 5.49
N LEU A 378 14.41 -14.27 4.90
CA LEU A 378 13.10 -14.88 5.12
C LEU A 378 13.02 -16.30 4.54
N VAL A 379 13.59 -16.52 3.35
CA VAL A 379 13.68 -17.86 2.73
C VAL A 379 14.58 -18.78 3.55
N GLU A 380 15.73 -18.29 4.00
CA GLU A 380 16.68 -19.04 4.82
C GLU A 380 16.13 -19.35 6.22
N SER A 381 15.28 -18.48 6.78
CA SER A 381 14.56 -18.75 8.04
C SER A 381 13.49 -19.85 7.94
N GLY A 382 13.04 -20.19 6.72
CA GLY A 382 11.95 -21.14 6.49
C GLY A 382 10.56 -20.69 6.97
N ILE A 383 10.40 -19.44 7.42
CA ILE A 383 9.12 -18.92 7.93
C ILE A 383 8.10 -18.87 6.79
N LYS A 384 6.96 -19.51 7.02
CA LYS A 384 5.86 -19.60 6.05
C LYS A 384 5.03 -18.33 6.04
N ILE A 385 4.54 -17.97 4.85
CA ILE A 385 3.77 -16.76 4.59
C ILE A 385 2.29 -17.12 4.50
N LYS A 386 1.50 -16.76 5.52
CA LYS A 386 0.04 -16.88 5.49
C LYS A 386 -0.54 -15.82 4.56
N SER A 387 -1.33 -16.22 3.57
CA SER A 387 -1.98 -15.28 2.65
C SER A 387 -3.28 -15.80 2.05
N ASN A 388 -4.22 -14.88 1.83
CA ASN A 388 -5.48 -15.14 1.15
C ASN A 388 -5.28 -15.08 -0.37
N ALA A 389 -5.46 -16.22 -1.04
CA ALA A 389 -5.26 -16.34 -2.49
C ALA A 389 -6.29 -15.56 -3.34
N GLN A 390 -7.43 -15.12 -2.78
CA GLN A 390 -8.34 -14.22 -3.49
C GLN A 390 -7.75 -12.80 -3.64
N VAL A 391 -6.94 -12.37 -2.65
CA VAL A 391 -6.31 -11.04 -2.64
C VAL A 391 -4.94 -11.08 -3.29
N HIS A 392 -4.12 -12.08 -2.94
CA HIS A 392 -2.71 -12.17 -3.35
C HIS A 392 -2.42 -13.39 -4.22
N SER A 393 -3.26 -13.67 -5.22
CA SER A 393 -3.14 -14.80 -6.17
C SER A 393 -1.82 -14.90 -6.95
N TYR A 394 -1.00 -13.85 -6.90
CA TYR A 394 0.34 -13.80 -7.49
C TYR A 394 1.42 -14.41 -6.59
N LEU A 395 1.24 -14.46 -5.25
CA LEU A 395 2.28 -14.92 -4.32
C LEU A 395 2.60 -16.41 -4.50
N SER A 396 1.57 -17.25 -4.68
CA SER A 396 1.76 -18.68 -4.96
C SER A 396 2.39 -18.96 -6.33
N LYS A 397 2.53 -17.94 -7.18
CA LYS A 397 3.24 -17.96 -8.46
C LYS A 397 4.59 -17.23 -8.41
N HIS A 398 4.94 -16.63 -7.28
CA HIS A 398 6.15 -15.82 -7.15
C HIS A 398 7.37 -16.71 -6.97
N HIS A 399 8.33 -16.61 -7.90
CA HIS A 399 9.53 -17.47 -7.99
C HIS A 399 10.26 -17.74 -6.66
N ILE A 400 10.41 -16.74 -5.78
CA ILE A 400 11.03 -16.91 -4.46
C ILE A 400 10.05 -17.35 -3.37
N LEU A 401 8.78 -16.91 -3.44
CA LEU A 401 7.86 -16.95 -2.30
C LEU A 401 6.79 -18.04 -2.37
N GLY A 402 6.48 -18.58 -3.56
CA GLY A 402 5.42 -19.58 -3.72
C GLY A 402 5.60 -20.79 -2.80
N ASN A 403 6.84 -21.28 -2.66
CA ASN A 403 7.19 -22.41 -1.79
C ASN A 403 7.00 -22.13 -0.28
N LEU A 404 6.98 -20.85 0.13
CA LEU A 404 6.71 -20.44 1.51
C LEU A 404 5.23 -20.14 1.77
N THR A 405 4.42 -19.96 0.71
CA THR A 405 3.02 -19.53 0.87
C THR A 405 2.11 -20.62 1.42
N VAL A 406 1.31 -20.25 2.43
CA VAL A 406 0.25 -21.07 3.02
C VAL A 406 -1.07 -20.34 2.82
N LEU A 407 -2.05 -21.03 2.24
CA LEU A 407 -3.39 -20.51 2.08
C LEU A 407 -4.04 -20.28 3.46
N SER A 408 -4.41 -19.04 3.75
CA SER A 408 -5.21 -18.71 4.93
C SER A 408 -6.27 -17.66 4.61
N ASN A 409 -7.42 -17.77 5.29
CA ASN A 409 -8.50 -16.79 5.26
C ASN A 409 -8.46 -15.85 6.48
N GLU A 410 -7.46 -15.98 7.36
CA GLU A 410 -7.28 -15.09 8.52
C GLU A 410 -7.00 -13.65 8.07
N THR A 411 -7.60 -12.70 8.77
CA THR A 411 -7.36 -11.26 8.57
C THR A 411 -6.05 -10.81 9.21
N VAL A 412 -5.41 -9.78 8.65
CA VAL A 412 -4.21 -9.11 9.18
C VAL A 412 -4.33 -8.63 10.64
N ILE A 413 -5.56 -8.46 11.14
CA ILE A 413 -5.85 -8.08 12.54
C ILE A 413 -5.62 -9.26 13.52
N ASN A 414 -5.57 -10.50 13.01
CA ASN A 414 -5.43 -11.75 13.78
C ASN A 414 -4.20 -12.55 13.29
N MET A 415 -3.01 -11.97 13.39
CA MET A 415 -1.73 -12.65 13.16
C MET A 415 -1.36 -13.55 14.36
N ASP A 416 -0.62 -14.63 14.10
CA ASP A 416 -0.39 -15.72 15.07
C ASP A 416 1.01 -15.74 15.73
N MET A 417 1.83 -14.72 15.47
CA MET A 417 3.23 -14.58 15.94
C MET A 417 4.20 -15.68 15.44
N VAL A 418 3.79 -16.54 14.51
CA VAL A 418 4.59 -17.66 13.97
C VAL A 418 4.78 -17.53 12.46
N HIS A 419 3.77 -17.04 11.74
CA HIS A 419 3.81 -16.86 10.29
C HIS A 419 4.09 -15.42 9.90
N ALA A 420 4.68 -15.25 8.72
CA ALA A 420 4.76 -13.97 8.04
C ALA A 420 3.46 -13.67 7.27
N HIS A 421 3.14 -12.40 7.06
CA HIS A 421 1.91 -11.94 6.40
C HIS A 421 2.22 -10.88 5.34
N VAL A 422 1.58 -10.97 4.17
CA VAL A 422 1.71 -9.94 3.10
C VAL A 422 0.56 -8.94 3.22
N VAL A 423 0.90 -7.66 3.28
CA VAL A 423 -0.02 -6.56 3.59
C VAL A 423 0.38 -5.30 2.83
N VAL A 424 -0.50 -4.30 2.76
CA VAL A 424 -0.14 -2.96 2.26
C VAL A 424 0.48 -2.13 3.39
N ARG A 425 1.49 -1.30 3.10
CA ARG A 425 2.32 -0.61 4.12
C ARG A 425 1.50 0.22 5.12
N GLU A 426 0.47 0.95 4.67
CA GLU A 426 -0.45 1.68 5.55
C GLU A 426 -1.14 0.77 6.57
N THR A 427 -1.59 -0.42 6.15
CA THR A 427 -2.17 -1.42 7.05
C THR A 427 -1.10 -1.96 8.01
N ALA A 428 0.12 -2.20 7.53
CA ALA A 428 1.23 -2.70 8.33
C ALA A 428 1.54 -1.78 9.52
N VAL A 429 1.72 -0.48 9.26
CA VAL A 429 2.01 0.53 10.30
C VAL A 429 0.84 0.65 11.29
N GLY A 430 -0.40 0.53 10.80
CA GLY A 430 -1.60 0.57 11.65
C GLY A 430 -1.79 -0.64 12.57
N VAL A 431 -1.29 -1.83 12.20
CA VAL A 431 -1.42 -3.05 13.05
C VAL A 431 -0.22 -3.33 13.94
N LEU A 432 0.98 -2.84 13.62
CA LEU A 432 2.19 -3.10 14.43
C LEU A 432 2.01 -2.78 15.94
N PRO A 433 1.39 -1.66 16.35
CA PRO A 433 1.15 -1.35 17.77
C PRO A 433 0.25 -2.36 18.49
N MET A 434 -0.61 -3.09 17.79
CA MET A 434 -1.46 -4.14 18.38
C MET A 434 -0.67 -5.41 18.75
N TYR A 435 0.59 -5.49 18.33
CA TYR A 435 1.52 -6.61 18.53
C TYR A 435 2.78 -6.20 19.30
N TYR A 436 2.72 -5.14 20.11
CA TYR A 436 3.77 -4.81 21.08
C TYR A 436 3.72 -5.76 22.28
N ASP A 437 4.87 -6.29 22.69
CA ASP A 437 5.02 -7.10 23.89
C ASP A 437 5.73 -6.29 24.99
N HIS A 438 5.01 -6.00 26.07
CA HIS A 438 5.50 -5.23 27.22
C HIS A 438 6.50 -6.00 28.10
N GLU A 439 6.44 -7.34 28.19
CA GLU A 439 7.41 -8.13 28.97
C GLU A 439 8.79 -8.15 28.29
N HIS A 440 8.79 -8.08 26.96
CA HIS A 440 10.00 -8.14 26.12
C HIS A 440 10.41 -6.81 25.50
N ARG A 441 9.60 -5.74 25.67
CA ARG A 441 9.77 -4.39 25.10
C ARG A 441 10.04 -4.40 23.59
N LEU A 442 9.25 -5.19 22.87
CA LEU A 442 9.51 -5.54 21.48
C LEU A 442 8.21 -5.72 20.69
N PHE A 443 8.11 -5.09 19.52
CA PHE A 443 7.09 -5.46 18.54
C PHE A 443 7.32 -6.90 18.07
N ARG A 444 6.33 -7.78 18.28
CA ARG A 444 6.35 -9.19 17.85
C ARG A 444 6.27 -9.38 16.34
N TYR A 445 6.15 -8.30 15.59
CA TYR A 445 6.26 -8.24 14.14
C TYR A 445 7.13 -7.06 13.71
N HIS A 446 7.69 -7.12 12.50
CA HIS A 446 8.22 -5.94 11.81
C HIS A 446 7.95 -5.96 10.32
N ILE A 447 7.97 -4.78 9.72
CA ILE A 447 7.92 -4.58 8.27
C ILE A 447 9.31 -4.89 7.69
N LEU A 448 9.38 -5.81 6.73
CA LEU A 448 10.58 -6.10 5.95
C LEU A 448 11.06 -4.83 5.22
N ASP A 449 12.38 -4.60 5.17
CA ASP A 449 12.96 -3.42 4.52
C ASP A 449 12.65 -3.41 3.01
N GLN A 450 12.61 -4.60 2.40
CA GLN A 450 12.29 -4.81 0.99
C GLN A 450 10.76 -4.86 0.75
N THR A 451 10.30 -4.13 -0.27
CA THR A 451 8.90 -4.15 -0.74
C THR A 451 8.71 -5.24 -1.80
N LEU A 452 7.51 -5.84 -1.85
CA LEU A 452 7.19 -6.85 -2.86
C LEU A 452 6.71 -6.24 -4.18
N ASN A 453 5.89 -5.19 -4.10
CA ASN A 453 5.32 -4.48 -5.24
C ASN A 453 4.99 -3.04 -4.86
N MET A 454 4.90 -2.18 -5.87
CA MET A 454 4.07 -0.97 -5.77
C MET A 454 2.62 -1.32 -6.14
N VAL A 455 1.66 -0.75 -5.42
CA VAL A 455 0.23 -0.80 -5.75
C VAL A 455 -0.28 0.63 -5.98
N ILE A 456 -1.07 0.80 -7.03
CA ILE A 456 -1.80 2.04 -7.32
C ILE A 456 -3.23 1.87 -6.79
N TYR A 457 -3.78 2.90 -6.18
CA TYR A 457 -5.16 2.88 -5.69
C TYR A 457 -6.18 3.35 -6.76
N LYS A 458 -7.41 2.83 -6.69
CA LYS A 458 -8.54 3.23 -7.52
C LYS A 458 -9.83 3.36 -6.70
N PHE A 459 -10.66 4.33 -7.06
CA PHE A 459 -12.08 4.39 -6.67
C PHE A 459 -12.94 3.75 -7.76
N ARG A 460 -14.16 3.32 -7.40
CA ARG A 460 -15.17 2.87 -8.36
C ARG A 460 -16.24 3.94 -8.54
N LEU A 461 -16.71 4.07 -9.76
CA LEU A 461 -17.87 4.88 -10.13
C LEU A 461 -18.89 3.99 -10.84
N GLY A 462 -20.15 4.42 -10.83
CA GLY A 462 -21.20 3.80 -11.62
C GLY A 462 -20.81 3.70 -13.09
N ARG A 463 -21.22 2.63 -13.79
CA ARG A 463 -20.78 2.35 -15.17
C ARG A 463 -21.01 3.55 -16.09
N ARG A 464 -19.98 3.97 -16.82
CA ARG A 464 -20.00 5.10 -17.77
C ARG A 464 -20.48 6.39 -17.09
N SER A 465 -19.91 6.69 -15.92
CA SER A 465 -20.22 7.83 -15.07
C SER A 465 -19.90 9.14 -15.78
N ARG A 466 -20.80 10.12 -15.62
CA ARG A 466 -20.61 11.49 -16.09
C ARG A 466 -19.65 12.28 -15.19
N LEU A 467 -19.30 11.73 -14.02
CA LEU A 467 -18.54 12.41 -12.98
C LEU A 467 -17.05 12.04 -12.98
N LEU A 468 -16.61 11.05 -13.78
CA LEU A 468 -15.23 10.56 -13.79
C LEU A 468 -14.21 11.70 -13.94
N GLU A 469 -14.39 12.58 -14.94
CA GLU A 469 -13.46 13.68 -15.20
C GLU A 469 -13.46 14.74 -14.09
N ALA A 470 -14.61 14.96 -13.45
CA ALA A 470 -14.75 15.89 -12.33
C ALA A 470 -14.09 15.36 -11.06
N PHE A 471 -14.29 14.08 -10.74
CA PHE A 471 -13.58 13.40 -9.65
C PHE A 471 -12.08 13.24 -9.95
N GLN A 472 -11.67 12.97 -11.19
CA GLN A 472 -10.27 12.87 -11.56
C GLN A 472 -9.54 14.20 -11.35
N PHE A 473 -10.08 15.29 -11.87
CA PHE A 473 -9.52 16.63 -11.68
C PHE A 473 -9.38 17.00 -10.20
N VAL A 474 -10.41 16.76 -9.38
CA VAL A 474 -10.38 17.08 -7.95
C VAL A 474 -9.46 16.14 -7.18
N CYS A 475 -9.45 14.84 -7.48
CA CYS A 475 -8.56 13.86 -6.84
C CYS A 475 -7.09 14.19 -7.12
N THR A 476 -6.73 14.51 -8.37
CA THR A 476 -5.39 15.00 -8.73
C THR A 476 -5.04 16.27 -7.96
N ALA A 477 -5.91 17.29 -7.96
CA ALA A 477 -5.65 18.54 -7.26
C ALA A 477 -5.50 18.38 -5.73
N LEU A 478 -6.24 17.47 -5.09
CA LEU A 478 -6.11 17.17 -3.66
C LEU A 478 -4.80 16.43 -3.33
N ILE A 479 -4.33 15.55 -4.22
CA ILE A 479 -3.05 14.85 -4.08
C ILE A 479 -1.89 15.82 -4.31
N GLU A 480 -1.93 16.63 -5.37
CA GLU A 480 -0.93 17.66 -5.69
C GLU A 480 -0.83 18.74 -4.60
N ALA A 481 -1.93 19.03 -3.90
CA ALA A 481 -1.96 19.91 -2.72
C ALA A 481 -1.43 19.24 -1.42
N GLY A 482 -1.01 17.98 -1.46
CA GLY A 482 -0.49 17.24 -0.30
C GLY A 482 -1.55 16.88 0.76
N ILE A 483 -2.84 17.03 0.46
CA ILE A 483 -3.93 16.81 1.43
C ILE A 483 -4.02 15.32 1.81
N GLU A 484 -3.69 14.41 0.90
CA GLU A 484 -3.64 12.98 1.20
C GLU A 484 -2.49 12.63 2.15
N ASP A 485 -1.27 13.12 1.89
CA ASP A 485 -0.13 12.95 2.79
C ASP A 485 -0.32 13.63 4.15
N TYR A 486 -1.08 14.74 4.22
CA TYR A 486 -1.50 15.34 5.48
C TYR A 486 -2.42 14.42 6.29
N TRP A 487 -3.45 13.83 5.67
CA TRP A 487 -4.34 12.89 6.38
C TRP A 487 -3.63 11.59 6.75
N ARG A 488 -2.72 11.11 5.89
CA ARG A 488 -1.84 9.96 6.11
C ARG A 488 -0.94 10.18 7.32
N SER A 489 -0.16 11.27 7.33
CA SER A 489 0.73 11.63 8.44
C SER A 489 -0.04 11.94 9.73
N THR A 490 -1.22 12.57 9.67
CA THR A 490 -2.07 12.78 10.86
C THR A 490 -2.58 11.47 11.44
N LYS A 491 -3.02 10.51 10.61
CA LYS A 491 -3.46 9.18 11.10
C LYS A 491 -2.30 8.37 11.68
N PHE A 492 -1.14 8.35 11.05
CA PHE A 492 0.01 7.57 11.53
C PHE A 492 0.78 8.25 12.66
N GLY A 493 0.78 9.58 12.74
CA GLY A 493 1.39 10.34 13.84
C GLY A 493 0.84 9.95 15.20
N ASN A 494 -0.47 9.70 15.30
CA ASN A 494 -1.11 9.21 16.53
C ASN A 494 -0.59 7.82 16.97
N PHE A 495 -0.24 6.94 16.01
CA PHE A 495 0.34 5.62 16.32
C PHE A 495 1.83 5.72 16.69
N VAL A 496 2.60 6.59 16.01
CA VAL A 496 4.01 6.86 16.34
C VAL A 496 4.13 7.56 17.70
N GLN A 497 3.17 8.42 18.06
CA GLN A 497 3.10 9.03 19.39
C GLN A 497 2.73 7.99 20.47
N LEU A 498 1.97 6.95 20.11
CA LEU A 498 1.75 5.79 20.98
C LEU A 498 3.06 5.03 21.24
N GLU A 499 3.83 4.75 20.20
CA GLU A 499 5.16 4.12 20.30
C GLU A 499 6.12 4.95 21.17
N ALA A 500 6.20 6.27 20.94
CA ALA A 500 7.03 7.17 21.73
C ALA A 500 6.63 7.19 23.23
N THR A 501 5.33 7.29 23.54
CA THR A 501 4.84 7.33 24.93
C THR A 501 4.96 5.99 25.67
N HIS A 502 5.04 4.86 24.96
CA HIS A 502 5.39 3.57 25.58
C HIS A 502 6.88 3.54 25.94
N ASN A 503 7.76 3.95 25.03
CA ASN A 503 9.21 3.92 25.24
C ASN A 503 9.66 4.76 26.45
N GLU A 504 9.08 5.94 26.70
CA GLU A 504 9.42 6.78 27.86
C GLU A 504 9.07 6.14 29.22
N ILE A 505 8.01 5.31 29.29
CA ILE A 505 7.56 4.69 30.55
C ILE A 505 8.37 3.41 30.85
N ASP A 506 8.84 2.72 29.81
CA ASP A 506 9.54 1.44 29.89
C ASP A 506 11.08 1.55 29.98
N GLU A 507 11.67 2.74 30.23
CA GLU A 507 13.14 2.86 30.39
C GLU A 507 13.69 2.21 31.68
N MET A 508 12.85 1.92 32.69
CA MET A 508 13.32 1.32 33.94
C MET A 508 13.66 -0.17 33.77
N LEU A 509 14.90 -0.57 34.12
CA LEU A 509 15.28 -2.00 34.19
C LEU A 509 14.41 -2.74 35.22
N HIS A 510 13.92 -3.92 34.85
CA HIS A 510 13.18 -4.78 35.76
C HIS A 510 14.09 -5.76 36.50
N PHE A 511 13.74 -6.10 37.75
CA PHE A 511 14.48 -7.07 38.56
C PHE A 511 14.51 -8.49 37.94
N ALA A 512 13.57 -8.78 37.03
CA ALA A 512 13.56 -10.00 36.23
C ALA A 512 14.82 -10.16 35.35
N ASP A 513 15.42 -9.04 34.93
CA ASP A 513 16.53 -9.02 33.97
C ASP A 513 17.85 -9.42 34.64
N LEU A 514 17.97 -9.11 35.94
CA LEU A 514 19.08 -9.50 36.80
C LEU A 514 19.03 -10.98 37.23
N ARG A 515 17.98 -11.74 36.88
CA ARG A 515 17.83 -13.17 37.27
C ARG A 515 19.07 -14.01 36.91
N LEU A 516 19.68 -13.79 35.74
CA LEU A 516 20.85 -14.56 35.34
C LEU A 516 22.08 -14.27 36.23
N ALA A 517 22.27 -13.02 36.65
CA ALA A 517 23.35 -12.65 37.58
C ALA A 517 23.15 -13.30 38.96
N TRP A 518 21.91 -13.35 39.46
CA TRP A 518 21.57 -14.07 40.69
C TRP A 518 21.78 -15.59 40.58
N ILE A 519 21.45 -16.19 39.44
CA ILE A 519 21.70 -17.63 39.16
C ILE A 519 23.21 -17.91 39.12
N ALA A 520 24.00 -17.06 38.47
CA ALA A 520 25.45 -17.19 38.41
C ALA A 520 26.09 -17.03 39.80
N LEU A 521 25.65 -16.06 40.60
CA LEU A 521 26.10 -15.85 41.98
C LEU A 521 25.80 -17.08 42.86
N LEU A 522 24.56 -17.59 42.80
CA LEU A 522 24.13 -18.75 43.57
C LEU A 522 24.92 -20.02 43.15
N GLY A 523 25.12 -20.21 41.85
CA GLY A 523 25.94 -21.30 41.32
C GLY A 523 27.39 -21.24 41.81
N GLY A 524 27.99 -20.05 41.82
CA GLY A 524 29.33 -19.81 42.37
C GLY A 524 29.43 -20.12 43.87
N MET A 525 28.44 -19.70 44.66
CA MET A 525 28.37 -19.98 46.11
C MET A 525 28.20 -21.48 46.40
N VAL A 526 27.39 -22.19 45.61
CA VAL A 526 27.22 -23.65 45.76
C VAL A 526 28.50 -24.39 45.35
N ALA A 527 29.18 -23.95 44.28
CA ALA A 527 30.43 -24.55 43.82
C ALA A 527 31.56 -24.37 44.84
N SER A 528 31.77 -23.15 45.36
CA SER A 528 32.81 -22.89 46.37
C SER A 528 32.52 -23.59 47.70
N GLY A 529 31.26 -23.62 48.13
CA GLY A 529 30.83 -24.39 49.31
C GLY A 529 31.06 -25.90 49.15
N ALA A 530 30.87 -26.46 47.95
CA ALA A 530 31.14 -27.85 47.65
C ALA A 530 32.65 -28.17 47.65
N VAL A 531 33.49 -27.31 47.08
CA VAL A 531 34.96 -27.44 47.11
C VAL A 531 35.47 -27.39 48.56
N PHE A 532 35.08 -26.38 49.33
CA PHE A 532 35.45 -26.26 50.75
C PHE A 532 34.99 -27.47 51.59
N GLY A 533 33.77 -27.97 51.35
CA GLY A 533 33.29 -29.20 51.99
C GLY A 533 34.14 -30.43 51.65
N LEU A 534 34.56 -30.56 50.39
CA LEU A 534 35.40 -31.64 49.90
C LEU A 534 36.82 -31.56 50.49
N GLU A 535 37.41 -30.36 50.55
CA GLU A 535 38.70 -30.11 51.23
C GLU A 535 38.66 -30.48 52.71
N VAL A 536 37.64 -30.04 53.46
CA VAL A 536 37.46 -30.38 54.87
C VAL A 536 37.30 -31.89 55.08
N CYS A 537 36.61 -32.59 54.17
CA CYS A 537 36.51 -34.05 54.19
C CYS A 537 37.84 -34.74 53.91
N LEU A 538 38.57 -34.35 52.86
CA LEU A 538 39.90 -34.92 52.55
C LEU A 538 40.90 -34.68 53.67
N ASN A 539 40.94 -33.46 54.22
CA ASN A 539 41.88 -33.10 55.28
C ASN A 539 41.60 -33.89 56.58
N LYS A 540 40.31 -34.15 56.90
CA LYS A 540 39.95 -35.08 57.99
C LYS A 540 40.38 -36.53 57.73
N ILE A 541 40.27 -37.03 56.50
CA ILE A 541 40.71 -38.39 56.15
C ILE A 541 42.25 -38.52 56.24
N ILE A 542 42.98 -37.52 55.75
CA ILE A 542 44.45 -37.48 55.76
C ILE A 542 44.99 -37.37 57.18
N CYS A 543 44.51 -36.40 57.98
CA CYS A 543 44.92 -36.26 59.38
C CYS A 543 44.47 -37.45 60.25
N GLY A 544 43.29 -38.01 60.01
CA GLY A 544 42.80 -39.21 60.70
C GLY A 544 43.70 -40.43 60.46
N SER A 545 44.30 -40.54 59.28
CA SER A 545 45.20 -41.64 58.92
C SER A 545 46.59 -41.57 59.57
N PHE A 546 47.00 -40.39 60.09
CA PHE A 546 48.33 -40.20 60.68
C PHE A 546 48.38 -40.36 62.21
N SER A 547 47.26 -40.65 62.87
CA SER A 547 47.16 -40.74 64.34
C SER A 547 47.39 -42.14 64.94
N ILE A 548 47.98 -43.07 64.17
CA ILE A 548 48.20 -44.47 64.59
C ILE A 548 49.70 -44.86 64.53
N ILE A 549 50.55 -44.07 65.19
CA ILE A 549 51.89 -44.52 65.63
C ILE A 549 52.02 -44.19 67.12
N PRO A 550 51.85 -45.16 68.03
CA PRO A 550 51.92 -44.91 69.46
C PRO A 550 53.37 -44.65 69.92
N LEU A 551 53.60 -43.52 70.58
CA LEU A 551 54.91 -43.14 71.13
C LEU A 551 55.38 -44.17 72.18
N GLY A 552 56.46 -44.87 71.84
CA GLY A 552 57.01 -45.98 72.63
C GLY A 552 57.59 -45.54 73.97
N ARG A 553 56.81 -45.71 75.04
CA ARG A 553 57.21 -45.67 76.46
C ARG A 553 58.63 -46.24 76.68
N ARG A 554 59.59 -45.39 77.05
CA ARG A 554 60.80 -45.78 77.79
C ARG A 554 60.84 -45.09 79.15
N ARG A 555 60.92 -45.89 80.21
CA ARG A 555 61.59 -45.52 81.46
C ARG A 555 63.01 -46.08 81.35
N TYR A 556 64.03 -45.26 81.55
CA TYR A 556 64.73 -45.15 82.84
C TYR A 556 65.63 -43.91 82.83
#